data_AF-A0A9P6MU97-F1
#
_entry.id   AF-A0A9P6MU97-F1
#
_cell.length_a   1.000
_cell.length_b   1.000
_cell.length_c   1.000
_cell.angle_alpha   90.00
_cell.angle_beta   90.00
_cell.angle_gamma   90.00
#
_symmetry.space_group_name_H-M   'P 1'
#
loop_
_entity.id
_entity.type
_entity.pdbx_description
1 polymer ?
#
loop_
_entity_poly.entity_id
_entity_poly.type
_entity_poly.pdbx_seq_one_letter_code
_entity_poly.pdbx_strand_id
1 'polypeptide(L)'
;MFRSAQGWRQSKSAVAIVVTLVTVNAIMAWYTTLVHQRGVVDVMDWIREEARLGNVQSVGFIMPCHSTPWISSTHTRDSEPVDMWFVTCEPPLDNVDVASYKDESDIFYENPVSFMKERTERLVKNNQSEDSHLVLFEDLIQSWPEMSPWLEKQGYHECTRFFNSHFHDDN
;
A
#
# COMPACT_ATOMS: atom_id res chain seq x y z
N MET A 1 33.46 -24.99 -37.29
CA MET A 1 34.37 -24.99 -36.13
C MET A 1 33.54 -24.83 -34.86
N PHE A 2 32.95 -25.93 -34.37
CA PHE A 2 32.12 -25.92 -33.18
C PHE A 2 33.02 -26.03 -31.95
N ARG A 3 33.13 -24.96 -31.17
CA ARG A 3 33.79 -25.01 -29.85
C ARG A 3 32.91 -25.89 -28.95
N SER A 4 33.50 -26.98 -28.43
CA SER A 4 32.80 -27.91 -27.54
C SER A 4 32.33 -27.20 -26.28
N ALA A 5 31.11 -27.51 -25.82
CA ALA A 5 30.52 -26.96 -24.60
C ALA A 5 31.36 -27.24 -23.32
N GLN A 6 32.32 -28.16 -23.39
CA GLN A 6 33.25 -28.48 -22.30
C GLN A 6 34.31 -27.41 -22.02
N GLY A 7 34.68 -26.58 -23.00
CA GLY A 7 35.72 -25.55 -22.82
C GLY A 7 35.28 -24.38 -21.93
N TRP A 8 33.97 -24.09 -21.88
CA TRP A 8 33.40 -23.02 -21.05
C TRP A 8 33.51 -23.33 -19.55
N ARG A 9 33.39 -24.61 -19.19
CA ARG A 9 33.38 -25.12 -17.81
C ARG A 9 34.76 -25.08 -17.12
N GLN A 10 35.86 -24.92 -17.86
CA GLN A 10 37.22 -24.86 -17.33
C GLN A 10 37.79 -23.44 -17.22
N SER A 11 37.08 -22.42 -17.72
CA SER A 11 37.51 -21.04 -17.61
C SER A 11 37.16 -20.49 -16.23
N LYS A 12 38.16 -20.30 -15.37
CA LYS A 12 38.00 -19.69 -14.03
C LYS A 12 37.28 -18.35 -14.09
N SER A 13 37.50 -17.57 -15.16
CA SER A 13 36.81 -16.29 -15.36
C SER A 13 35.35 -16.46 -15.73
N ALA A 14 34.98 -17.45 -16.55
CA ALA A 14 33.58 -17.71 -16.87
C ALA A 14 32.79 -18.19 -15.65
N VAL A 15 33.38 -19.09 -14.84
CA VAL A 15 32.77 -19.53 -13.57
C VAL A 15 32.64 -18.37 -12.60
N ALA A 16 33.67 -17.54 -12.46
CA ALA A 16 33.61 -16.35 -11.61
C ALA A 16 32.48 -15.39 -12.03
N ILE A 17 32.34 -15.11 -13.34
CA ILE A 17 31.26 -14.27 -13.87
C ILE A 17 29.88 -14.85 -13.52
N VAL A 18 29.66 -16.15 -13.76
CA VAL A 18 28.38 -16.80 -13.46
C VAL A 18 28.08 -16.75 -11.96
N VAL A 19 29.07 -17.06 -11.10
CA VAL A 19 28.90 -17.00 -9.65
C VAL A 19 28.57 -15.58 -9.18
N THR A 20 29.25 -14.57 -9.72
CA THR A 20 28.95 -13.15 -9.42
C THR A 20 27.53 -12.80 -9.83
N LEU A 21 27.11 -13.15 -11.05
CA LEU A 21 25.75 -12.89 -11.54
C LEU A 21 24.70 -13.58 -10.66
N VAL A 22 24.89 -14.86 -10.33
CA VAL A 22 23.97 -15.60 -9.46
C VAL A 22 23.90 -14.96 -8.07
N THR A 23 25.05 -14.60 -7.50
CA THR A 23 25.10 -13.97 -6.16
C THR A 23 24.35 -12.64 -6.13
N VAL A 24 24.59 -11.77 -7.11
CA VAL A 24 23.92 -10.46 -7.18
C VAL A 24 22.42 -10.63 -7.36
N ASN A 25 21.98 -11.52 -8.26
CA ASN A 25 20.55 -11.80 -8.45
C ASN A 25 19.90 -12.41 -7.20
N ALA A 26 20.59 -13.30 -6.49
CA ALA A 26 20.08 -13.87 -5.25
C ALA A 26 19.89 -12.81 -4.15
N ILE A 27 20.83 -11.88 -4.01
CA ILE A 27 20.72 -10.76 -3.06
C ILE A 27 19.54 -9.85 -3.43
N MET A 28 19.40 -9.49 -4.72
CA MET A 28 18.27 -8.67 -5.18
C MET A 28 16.93 -9.37 -4.97
N ALA A 29 16.83 -10.66 -5.31
CA ALA A 29 15.61 -11.45 -5.12
C ALA A 29 15.23 -11.53 -3.63
N TRP A 30 16.19 -11.78 -2.74
CA TRP A 30 15.96 -11.78 -1.30
C TRP A 30 15.42 -10.44 -0.81
N TYR A 31 16.06 -9.33 -1.19
CA TYR A 31 15.64 -7.99 -0.77
C TYR A 31 14.25 -7.62 -1.30
N THR A 32 14.02 -7.82 -2.60
CA THR A 32 12.75 -7.45 -3.25
C THR A 32 11.58 -8.31 -2.78
N THR A 33 11.82 -9.56 -2.36
CA THR A 33 10.76 -10.47 -1.90
C THR A 33 10.44 -10.30 -0.41
N LEU A 34 11.43 -9.94 0.41
CA LEU A 34 11.28 -9.99 1.87
C LEU A 34 11.37 -8.64 2.59
N VAL A 35 11.88 -7.60 1.91
CA VAL A 35 12.15 -6.30 2.55
C VAL A 35 11.43 -5.17 1.84
N HIS A 36 11.54 -5.09 0.51
CA HIS A 36 10.93 -4.01 -0.26
C HIS A 36 9.40 -4.13 -0.28
N GLN A 37 8.72 -3.01 -0.05
CA GLN A 37 7.25 -2.88 0.00
C GLN A 37 6.58 -3.87 0.98
N ARG A 38 7.23 -4.16 2.10
CA ARG A 38 6.72 -5.13 3.09
C ARG A 38 5.57 -4.58 3.93
N GLY A 39 5.54 -3.26 4.16
CA GLY A 39 4.65 -2.62 5.13
C GLY A 39 3.17 -2.83 4.85
N VAL A 40 2.79 -2.91 3.56
CA VAL A 40 1.41 -3.17 3.13
C VAL A 40 0.92 -4.58 3.48
N VAL A 41 1.82 -5.54 3.68
CA VAL A 41 1.47 -6.89 4.17
C VAL A 41 1.43 -6.89 5.70
N ASP A 42 2.45 -6.31 6.34
CA ASP A 42 2.54 -6.26 7.81
C ASP A 42 1.33 -5.52 8.43
N VAL A 43 0.86 -4.42 7.83
CA VAL A 43 -0.33 -3.69 8.31
C VAL A 43 -1.60 -4.53 8.21
N MET A 44 -1.75 -5.34 7.15
CA MET A 44 -2.93 -6.17 6.97
C MET A 44 -2.93 -7.37 7.92
N ASP A 45 -1.75 -7.95 8.18
CA ASP A 45 -1.59 -8.99 9.19
C ASP A 45 -1.93 -8.45 10.59
N TRP A 46 -1.54 -7.21 10.90
CA TRP A 46 -1.91 -6.54 12.14
C TRP A 46 -3.42 -6.27 12.22
N ILE A 47 -4.04 -5.70 11.19
CA ILE A 47 -5.50 -5.47 11.13
C ILE A 47 -6.25 -6.78 11.35
N ARG A 48 -5.84 -7.88 10.70
CA ARG A 48 -6.48 -9.19 10.86
C ARG A 48 -6.47 -9.63 12.33
N GLU A 49 -5.35 -9.46 13.02
CA GLU A 49 -5.23 -9.91 14.41
C GLU A 49 -6.01 -9.01 15.37
N GLU A 50 -5.92 -7.69 15.23
CA GLU A 50 -6.64 -6.74 16.07
C GLU A 50 -8.16 -6.82 15.87
N ALA A 51 -8.61 -7.09 14.64
CA ALA A 51 -10.02 -7.34 14.35
C ALA A 51 -10.54 -8.59 15.06
N ARG A 52 -9.74 -9.67 15.13
CA ARG A 52 -10.10 -10.88 15.90
C ARG A 52 -10.24 -10.60 17.39
N LEU A 53 -9.44 -9.69 17.92
CA LEU A 53 -9.50 -9.25 19.30
C LEU A 53 -10.65 -8.25 19.58
N GLY A 54 -11.31 -7.75 18.53
CA GLY A 54 -12.36 -6.75 18.63
C GLY A 54 -11.86 -5.31 18.82
N ASN A 55 -10.56 -5.08 18.63
CA ASN A 55 -9.93 -3.75 18.78
C ASN A 55 -10.10 -2.90 17.52
N VAL A 56 -10.21 -3.53 16.34
CA VAL A 56 -10.45 -2.87 15.05
C VAL A 56 -11.83 -3.27 14.53
N GLN A 57 -12.65 -2.27 14.19
CA GLN A 57 -14.02 -2.49 13.68
C GLN A 57 -14.18 -2.03 12.24
N SER A 58 -13.66 -0.84 11.93
CA SER A 58 -13.68 -0.25 10.59
C SER A 58 -12.35 0.40 10.22
N VAL A 59 -11.91 0.25 8.97
CA VAL A 59 -10.62 0.75 8.49
C VAL A 59 -10.77 1.49 7.16
N GLY A 60 -10.32 2.75 7.13
CA GLY A 60 -10.19 3.55 5.92
C GLY A 60 -8.76 3.58 5.39
N PHE A 61 -8.57 3.25 4.11
CA PHE A 61 -7.27 3.32 3.44
C PHE A 61 -7.20 4.58 2.57
N ILE A 62 -6.46 5.57 3.05
CA ILE A 62 -6.26 6.88 2.40
C ILE A 62 -4.85 6.97 1.83
N MET A 63 -4.59 6.08 0.88
CA MET A 63 -3.29 5.82 0.26
C MET A 63 -3.53 5.40 -1.21
N PRO A 64 -2.49 5.22 -2.05
CA PRO A 64 -2.68 4.85 -3.44
C PRO A 64 -3.50 3.56 -3.57
N CYS A 65 -4.41 3.53 -4.56
CA CYS A 65 -5.31 2.40 -4.78
C CYS A 65 -4.54 1.08 -4.96
N HIS A 66 -5.12 -0.02 -4.47
CA HIS A 66 -4.54 -1.37 -4.62
C HIS A 66 -3.15 -1.58 -4.01
N SER A 67 -2.74 -0.73 -3.06
CA SER A 67 -1.48 -0.91 -2.34
C SER A 67 -1.45 -2.13 -1.40
N THR A 68 -2.62 -2.63 -0.96
CA THR A 68 -2.71 -3.70 0.05
C THR A 68 -3.44 -4.93 -0.48
N PRO A 69 -3.20 -6.14 0.08
CA PRO A 69 -3.93 -7.36 -0.27
C PRO A 69 -5.41 -7.40 0.17
N TRP A 70 -5.90 -6.35 0.83
CA TRP A 70 -7.32 -6.15 1.18
C TRP A 70 -7.99 -7.36 1.88
N ILE A 71 -9.21 -7.70 1.47
CA ILE A 71 -10.06 -8.78 2.00
C ILE A 71 -9.32 -10.13 2.00
N SER A 72 -8.42 -10.38 1.04
CA SER A 72 -7.72 -11.68 0.99
C SER A 72 -6.86 -11.93 2.24
N SER A 73 -6.34 -10.87 2.85
CA SER A 73 -5.53 -10.94 4.06
C SER A 73 -6.32 -10.90 5.38
N THR A 74 -7.55 -10.36 5.37
CA THR A 74 -8.38 -10.22 6.58
C THR A 74 -9.51 -11.23 6.67
N HIS A 75 -9.80 -11.96 5.61
CA HIS A 75 -10.83 -13.00 5.62
C HIS A 75 -10.42 -14.16 6.54
N THR A 76 -11.17 -14.34 7.64
CA THR A 76 -10.98 -15.47 8.55
C THR A 76 -12.28 -16.20 8.78
N ARG A 77 -12.21 -17.50 9.07
CA ARG A 77 -13.39 -18.35 9.25
C ARG A 77 -14.22 -17.99 10.49
N ASP A 78 -13.55 -17.47 11.51
CA ASP A 78 -14.07 -17.37 12.87
C ASP A 78 -14.20 -15.91 13.36
N SER A 79 -14.04 -14.92 12.47
CA SER A 79 -14.22 -13.49 12.78
C SER A 79 -15.26 -12.86 11.86
N GLU A 80 -16.01 -11.88 12.39
CA GLU A 80 -16.83 -11.01 11.55
C GLU A 80 -15.96 -10.26 10.53
N PRO A 81 -16.47 -9.99 9.31
CA PRO A 81 -15.76 -9.18 8.34
C PRO A 81 -15.49 -7.77 8.90
N VAL A 82 -14.25 -7.30 8.77
CA VAL A 82 -13.89 -5.91 9.08
C VAL A 82 -14.51 -5.01 8.02
N ASP A 83 -15.20 -3.95 8.45
CA ASP A 83 -15.70 -2.94 7.52
C ASP A 83 -14.50 -2.14 6.98
N MET A 84 -14.30 -2.14 5.67
CA MET A 84 -13.12 -1.53 5.08
C MET A 84 -13.48 -0.72 3.84
N TRP A 85 -12.92 0.46 3.73
CA TRP A 85 -13.09 1.37 2.59
C TRP A 85 -11.74 1.91 2.11
N PHE A 86 -11.59 2.15 0.80
CA PHE A 86 -10.41 2.76 0.19
C PHE A 86 -10.78 3.80 -0.84
N VAL A 87 -9.84 4.73 -1.03
CA VAL A 87 -9.75 5.55 -2.24
C VAL A 87 -9.61 4.64 -3.46
N THR A 88 -10.48 4.82 -4.44
CA THR A 88 -10.52 3.99 -5.65
C THR A 88 -9.93 4.68 -6.88
N CYS A 89 -9.61 3.86 -7.89
CA CYS A 89 -8.98 4.30 -9.14
C CYS A 89 -9.71 3.66 -10.33
N GLU A 90 -11.04 3.72 -10.36
CA GLU A 90 -11.78 3.15 -11.49
C GLU A 90 -11.47 3.91 -12.78
N PRO A 91 -11.32 3.21 -13.92
CA PRO A 91 -11.24 3.89 -15.21
C PRO A 91 -12.59 4.52 -15.59
N PRO A 92 -12.60 5.52 -16.48
CA PRO A 92 -13.84 6.13 -16.94
C PRO A 92 -14.72 5.10 -17.64
N LEU A 93 -16.01 5.07 -17.28
CA LEU A 93 -17.03 4.30 -17.98
C LEU A 93 -17.66 5.15 -19.09
N ASP A 94 -18.12 4.49 -20.16
CA ASP A 94 -18.80 5.13 -21.30
C ASP A 94 -17.97 6.19 -22.06
N ASN A 95 -18.64 7.12 -22.75
CA ASN A 95 -18.04 8.15 -23.61
C ASN A 95 -17.53 9.36 -22.80
N VAL A 96 -16.89 9.13 -21.66
CA VAL A 96 -16.20 10.19 -20.92
C VAL A 96 -14.90 10.51 -21.64
N ASP A 97 -14.58 11.80 -21.74
CA ASP A 97 -13.31 12.23 -22.29
C ASP A 97 -12.17 11.85 -21.34
N VAL A 98 -11.35 10.88 -21.77
CA VAL A 98 -10.21 10.36 -21.00
C VAL A 98 -9.20 11.46 -20.66
N ALA A 99 -9.10 12.51 -21.47
CA ALA A 99 -8.13 13.58 -21.24
C ALA A 99 -8.49 14.51 -20.06
N SER A 100 -9.77 14.56 -19.69
CA SER A 100 -10.28 15.41 -18.59
C SER A 100 -10.83 14.61 -17.42
N TYR A 101 -10.85 13.29 -17.52
CA TYR A 101 -11.28 12.39 -16.46
C TYR A 101 -10.32 12.45 -15.26
N LYS A 102 -10.90 12.38 -14.06
CA LYS A 102 -10.20 12.23 -12.79
C LYS A 102 -10.89 11.12 -12.00
N ASP A 103 -10.13 10.15 -11.54
CA ASP A 103 -10.64 9.13 -10.63
C ASP A 103 -10.70 9.63 -9.17
N GLU A 104 -11.17 8.79 -8.25
CA GLU A 104 -11.27 9.19 -6.83
C GLU A 104 -9.88 9.47 -6.23
N SER A 105 -8.84 8.77 -6.67
CA SER A 105 -7.46 8.99 -6.25
C SER A 105 -6.91 10.32 -6.74
N ASP A 106 -7.15 10.70 -8.00
CA ASP A 106 -6.78 12.01 -8.53
C ASP A 106 -7.41 13.14 -7.70
N ILE A 107 -8.71 13.00 -7.40
CA ILE A 107 -9.45 13.97 -6.58
C ILE A 107 -8.91 13.99 -5.14
N PHE A 108 -8.59 12.83 -4.56
CA PHE A 108 -8.00 12.72 -3.24
C PHE A 108 -6.64 13.42 -3.17
N TYR A 109 -5.73 13.15 -4.12
CA TYR A 109 -4.38 13.72 -4.14
C TYR A 109 -4.33 15.19 -4.57
N GLU A 110 -5.42 15.76 -5.10
CA GLU A 110 -5.55 17.20 -5.32
C GLU A 110 -5.71 18.02 -4.05
N ASN A 111 -6.45 17.50 -3.07
CA ASN A 111 -6.55 18.08 -1.73
C ASN A 111 -7.08 17.03 -0.72
N PRO A 112 -6.19 16.24 -0.11
CA PRO A 112 -6.56 15.16 0.79
C PRO A 112 -7.40 15.63 1.99
N VAL A 113 -7.13 16.83 2.51
CA VAL A 113 -7.87 17.38 3.66
C VAL A 113 -9.29 17.78 3.27
N SER A 114 -9.47 18.41 2.10
CA SER A 114 -10.82 18.74 1.60
C SER A 114 -11.61 17.47 1.32
N PHE A 115 -10.99 16.50 0.65
CA PHE A 115 -11.60 15.20 0.35
C PHE A 115 -12.13 14.52 1.62
N MET A 116 -11.30 14.47 2.67
CA MET A 116 -11.69 13.84 3.92
C MET A 116 -12.79 14.60 4.67
N LYS A 117 -12.78 15.94 4.67
CA LYS A 117 -13.88 16.75 5.22
C LYS A 117 -15.20 16.45 4.51
N GLU A 118 -15.19 16.43 3.18
CA GLU A 118 -16.39 16.13 2.39
C GLU A 118 -16.90 14.71 2.64
N ARG A 119 -15.99 13.74 2.81
CA ARG A 119 -16.35 12.37 3.21
C ARG A 119 -17.00 12.34 4.59
N THR A 120 -16.38 12.95 5.60
CA THR A 120 -16.96 13.08 6.95
C THR A 120 -18.36 13.68 6.91
N GLU A 121 -18.55 14.78 6.16
CA GLU A 121 -19.86 15.41 6.01
C GLU A 121 -20.90 14.49 5.37
N ARG A 122 -20.51 13.68 4.38
CA ARG A 122 -21.39 12.67 3.75
C ARG A 122 -21.77 11.58 4.75
N LEU A 123 -20.83 11.07 5.54
CA LEU A 123 -21.10 10.04 6.55
C LEU A 123 -22.07 10.55 7.61
N VAL A 124 -21.84 11.76 8.14
CA VAL A 124 -22.72 12.40 9.12
C VAL A 124 -24.14 12.57 8.55
N LYS A 125 -24.27 13.03 7.30
CA LYS A 125 -25.59 13.18 6.64
C LYS A 125 -26.33 11.85 6.49
N ASN A 126 -25.60 10.75 6.31
CA ASN A 126 -26.16 9.41 6.15
C ASN A 126 -26.34 8.65 7.48
N ASN A 127 -26.11 9.30 8.64
CA ASN A 127 -26.07 8.66 9.97
C ASN A 127 -25.09 7.48 10.02
N GLN A 128 -23.96 7.59 9.33
CA GLN A 128 -22.86 6.62 9.36
C GLN A 128 -21.73 7.16 10.25
N SER A 129 -21.06 6.25 10.97
CA SER A 129 -19.87 6.58 11.75
C SER A 129 -18.64 6.67 10.85
N GLU A 130 -17.65 7.45 11.29
CA GLU A 130 -16.32 7.42 10.69
C GLU A 130 -15.58 6.10 10.97
N ASP A 131 -14.50 5.89 10.22
CA ASP A 131 -13.67 4.71 10.37
C ASP A 131 -12.90 4.74 11.69
N SER A 132 -12.84 3.62 12.39
CA SER A 132 -12.14 3.52 13.67
C SER A 132 -10.62 3.69 13.51
N HIS A 133 -10.09 3.28 12.36
CA HIS A 133 -8.67 3.32 12.03
C HIS A 133 -8.47 3.84 10.61
N LEU A 134 -7.36 4.55 10.39
CA LEU A 134 -6.92 4.98 9.07
C LEU A 134 -5.54 4.42 8.77
N VAL A 135 -5.34 4.00 7.52
CA VAL A 135 -4.06 3.55 6.99
C VAL A 135 -3.61 4.53 5.90
N LEU A 136 -2.40 5.04 6.05
CA LEU A 136 -1.75 5.94 5.09
C LEU A 136 -0.26 5.68 5.03
N PHE A 137 0.37 6.11 3.93
CA PHE A 137 1.82 6.23 3.87
C PHE A 137 2.28 7.55 4.51
N GLU A 138 3.48 7.52 5.09
CA GLU A 138 4.10 8.70 5.69
C GLU A 138 4.30 9.84 4.68
N ASP A 139 4.50 9.53 3.40
CA ASP A 139 4.64 10.52 2.33
C ASP A 139 3.42 11.45 2.25
N LEU A 140 2.20 10.95 2.49
CA LEU A 140 1.00 11.78 2.49
C LEU A 140 1.11 12.92 3.52
N ILE A 141 1.64 12.61 4.71
CA ILE A 141 1.84 13.61 5.78
C ILE A 141 2.95 14.59 5.42
N GLN A 142 4.01 14.13 4.76
CA GLN A 142 5.12 15.00 4.34
C GLN A 142 4.70 15.94 3.22
N SER A 143 3.97 15.43 2.23
CA SER A 143 3.45 16.15 1.07
C SER A 143 2.31 17.11 1.44
N TRP A 144 1.52 16.78 2.48
CA TRP A 144 0.38 17.56 2.95
C TRP A 144 0.47 17.88 4.46
N PRO A 145 1.21 18.93 4.86
CA PRO A 145 1.41 19.26 6.27
C PRO A 145 0.12 19.60 7.05
N GLU A 146 -0.96 19.96 6.35
CA GLU A 146 -2.28 20.20 6.97
C GLU A 146 -3.01 18.92 7.39
N MET A 147 -2.56 17.74 6.92
CA MET A 147 -3.20 16.46 7.22
C MET A 147 -3.08 16.09 8.70
N SER A 148 -1.89 16.18 9.31
CA SER A 148 -1.72 15.81 10.73
C SER A 148 -2.57 16.65 11.68
N PRO A 149 -2.58 18.00 11.60
CA PRO A 149 -3.46 18.81 12.44
C PRO A 149 -4.95 18.52 12.22
N TRP A 150 -5.34 18.16 11.01
CA TRP A 150 -6.72 17.77 10.73
C TRP A 150 -7.08 16.43 11.37
N LEU A 151 -6.21 15.41 11.24
CA LEU A 151 -6.39 14.09 11.86
C LEU A 151 -6.50 14.19 13.38
N GLU A 152 -5.59 14.94 14.01
CA GLU A 152 -5.61 15.18 15.46
C GLU A 152 -6.91 15.85 15.91
N LYS A 153 -7.42 16.82 15.12
CA LYS A 153 -8.69 17.49 15.39
C LYS A 153 -9.89 16.53 15.30
N GLN A 154 -9.84 15.53 14.44
CA GLN A 154 -10.86 14.46 14.38
C GLN A 154 -10.68 13.41 15.50
N GLY A 155 -9.59 13.47 16.26
CA GLY A 155 -9.28 12.52 17.34
C GLY A 155 -8.42 11.33 16.91
N TYR A 156 -7.95 11.30 15.66
CA TYR A 156 -6.99 10.29 15.20
C TYR A 156 -5.60 10.54 15.78
N HIS A 157 -4.91 9.44 16.08
CA HIS A 157 -3.53 9.44 16.54
C HIS A 157 -2.79 8.20 16.00
N GLU A 158 -1.47 8.27 15.88
CA GLU A 158 -0.65 7.14 15.43
C GLU A 158 -0.69 6.02 16.48
N CYS A 159 -1.24 4.87 16.12
CA CYS A 159 -1.30 3.68 16.98
C CYS A 159 -0.17 2.69 16.70
N THR A 160 0.28 2.58 15.45
CA THR A 160 1.35 1.67 15.02
C THR A 160 1.99 2.18 13.72
N ARG A 161 3.21 1.71 13.44
CA ARG A 161 3.98 2.07 12.24
C ARG A 161 4.73 0.86 11.70
N PHE A 162 4.67 0.68 10.38
CA PHE A 162 5.31 -0.43 9.68
C PHE A 162 6.33 0.07 8.66
N PHE A 163 7.41 -0.68 8.49
CA PHE A 163 8.42 -0.38 7.48
C PHE A 163 7.92 -0.81 6.10
N ASN A 164 7.92 0.10 5.11
CA ASN A 164 7.53 -0.23 3.74
C ASN A 164 8.74 -0.48 2.82
N SER A 165 9.55 0.55 2.56
CA SER A 165 10.69 0.47 1.66
C SER A 165 11.75 1.50 2.04
N HIS A 166 12.98 1.31 1.55
CA HIS A 166 14.07 2.28 1.74
C HIS A 166 14.02 3.45 0.75
N PHE A 167 13.35 3.26 -0.38
CA PHE A 167 13.21 4.26 -1.44
C PHE A 167 11.81 4.14 -2.04
N HIS A 168 11.35 5.26 -2.60
CA HIS A 168 10.10 5.34 -3.34
C HIS A 168 10.40 5.18 -4.83
N ASP A 169 9.50 4.52 -5.57
CA ASP A 169 9.70 4.20 -6.98
C ASP A 169 9.49 5.43 -7.90
N ASP A 170 8.83 6.49 -7.40
CA ASP A 170 8.39 7.66 -8.19
C ASP A 170 9.27 8.92 -8.02
N ASN A 171 10.59 8.75 -7.85
CA ASN A 171 11.53 9.89 -7.79
C ASN A 171 11.93 10.45 -9.17
#